data_AF-A0A1Q7B4Y8-F1
#
_entry.id   AF-A0A1Q7B4Y8-F1
#
_cell.length_a   1.000
_cell.length_b   1.000
_cell.length_c   1.000
_cell.angle_alpha   90.00
_cell.angle_beta   90.00
_cell.angle_gamma   90.00
#
_symmetry.space_group_name_H-M   'P 1'
#
loop_
_entity.id
_entity.type
_entity.pdbx_description
1 polymer ?
#
loop_
_entity_poly.entity_id
_entity_poly.type
_entity_poly.pdbx_seq_one_letter_code
_entity_poly.pdbx_strand_id
1 'polypeptide(L)'
;MVYDVLCVVQVRPASKYRIMCEAKLNFLQAEGILSFLLDNGHLELGLRDNRVKEYVRTPKGESLRGFIAEVQDELDGLSIRAMSSRLHSLGKLRKL
;
A
#
# COMPACT_ATOMS: atom_id res chain seq x y z
N MET A 1 4.78 -0.98 0.33
CA MET A 1 5.37 0.37 0.21
C MET A 1 4.58 1.27 -0.74
N VAL A 2 4.49 0.97 -2.05
CA VAL A 2 3.63 1.74 -2.98
C VAL A 2 2.15 1.65 -2.59
N TYR A 3 1.68 0.43 -2.30
CA TYR A 3 0.33 0.21 -1.80
C TYR A 3 -0.01 1.05 -0.58
N ASP A 4 0.88 1.05 0.43
CA ASP A 4 0.68 1.80 1.68
C ASP A 4 0.56 3.30 1.41
N VAL A 5 1.40 3.86 0.53
CA VAL A 5 1.28 5.27 0.12
C VAL A 5 -0.06 5.53 -0.55
N LEU A 6 -0.50 4.68 -1.47
CA LEU A 6 -1.80 4.83 -2.16
C LEU A 6 -3.00 4.67 -1.21
N CYS A 7 -2.85 3.92 -0.11
CA CYS A 7 -3.85 3.80 0.95
C CYS A 7 -3.88 5.03 1.87
N VAL A 8 -2.74 5.62 2.22
CA VAL A 8 -2.69 6.84 3.06
C VAL A 8 -3.42 8.02 2.39
N VAL A 9 -3.27 8.13 1.07
CA VAL A 9 -3.86 9.20 0.26
C VAL A 9 -5.32 8.92 -0.12
N GLN A 10 -5.91 7.81 0.37
CA GLN A 10 -7.29 7.41 0.06
C GLN A 10 -8.36 8.32 0.69
N VAL A 11 -8.18 8.67 1.95
CA VAL A 11 -9.23 9.33 2.75
C VAL A 11 -9.28 10.82 2.50
N ARG A 12 -8.13 11.42 2.19
CA ARG A 12 -7.93 12.86 2.01
C ARG A 12 -6.51 13.10 1.51
N PRO A 13 -6.26 14.23 0.82
CA PRO A 13 -4.92 14.67 0.49
C PRO A 13 -3.98 14.57 1.71
N ALA A 14 -2.72 14.20 1.46
CA ALA A 14 -1.76 13.94 2.53
C ALA A 14 -0.44 14.67 2.28
N SER A 15 0.16 15.22 3.32
CA SER A 15 1.52 15.77 3.24
C SER A 15 2.56 14.65 3.18
N LYS A 16 3.77 14.94 2.67
CA LYS A 16 4.91 13.99 2.67
C LYS A 16 5.16 13.43 4.07
N TYR A 17 5.07 14.28 5.10
CA TYR A 17 5.28 13.88 6.49
C TYR A 17 4.23 12.85 6.96
N ARG A 18 2.94 13.09 6.70
CA ARG A 18 1.88 12.14 7.07
C ARG A 18 2.06 10.80 6.35
N ILE A 19 2.44 10.84 5.08
CA ILE A 19 2.75 9.63 4.29
C ILE A 19 3.91 8.86 4.91
N MET A 20 5.00 9.54 5.29
CA MET A 20 6.13 8.91 5.97
C MET A 20 5.72 8.21 7.26
N CYS A 21 4.92 8.87 8.10
CA CYS A 21 4.47 8.33 9.38
C CYS A 21 3.54 7.11 9.22
N GLU A 22 2.51 7.23 8.38
CA GLU A 22 1.48 6.18 8.25
C GLU A 22 1.97 4.99 7.41
N ALA A 23 2.74 5.23 6.34
CA ALA A 23 3.33 4.17 5.53
C ALA A 23 4.67 3.65 6.07
N LYS A 24 5.12 4.13 7.25
CA LYS A 24 6.36 3.74 7.92
C LYS A 24 7.60 3.84 7.02
N LEU A 25 7.70 4.94 6.27
CA LEU A 25 8.78 5.20 5.32
C LEU A 25 9.79 6.17 5.91
N ASN A 26 11.08 5.92 5.65
CA ASN A 26 12.09 6.95 5.84
C ASN A 26 12.00 8.02 4.75
N PHE A 27 12.74 9.12 4.92
CA PHE A 27 12.69 10.26 4.00
C PHE A 27 13.01 9.90 2.56
N LEU A 28 14.07 9.11 2.33
CA LEU A 28 14.55 8.73 1.00
C LEU A 28 13.56 7.79 0.31
N GLN A 29 12.99 6.84 1.04
CA GLN A 29 11.95 5.95 0.53
C GLN A 29 10.71 6.74 0.12
N ALA A 30 10.24 7.65 0.98
CA ALA A 30 9.09 8.48 0.68
C ALA A 30 9.36 9.38 -0.54
N GLU A 31 10.54 9.99 -0.64
CA GLU A 31 10.92 10.80 -1.79
C GLU A 31 10.90 10.02 -3.11
N GLY A 32 11.56 8.87 -3.14
CA GLY A 32 11.61 8.03 -4.34
C GLY A 32 10.23 7.54 -4.77
N ILE A 33 9.40 7.07 -3.83
CA ILE A 33 8.06 6.57 -4.13
C ILE A 33 7.14 7.70 -4.59
N LEU A 34 7.19 8.87 -3.93
CA LEU A 34 6.34 9.99 -4.29
C LEU A 34 6.72 10.56 -5.66
N SER A 35 8.01 10.69 -5.97
CA SER A 35 8.45 11.07 -7.32
C SER A 35 7.95 10.06 -8.35
N PHE A 36 8.22 8.77 -8.14
CA PHE A 36 7.77 7.72 -9.05
C PHE A 36 6.26 7.77 -9.32
N LEU A 37 5.44 7.93 -8.29
CA LEU A 37 3.99 7.98 -8.44
C LEU A 37 3.49 9.27 -9.09
N LEU A 38 4.15 10.41 -8.85
CA LEU A 38 3.87 11.67 -9.54
C LEU A 38 4.24 11.59 -11.03
N ASP A 39 5.46 11.16 -11.32
CA ASP A 39 6.01 11.09 -12.69
C ASP A 39 5.20 10.14 -13.58
N ASN A 40 4.54 9.15 -12.97
CA ASN A 40 3.66 8.20 -13.66
C ASN A 40 2.17 8.54 -13.56
N GLY A 41 1.79 9.68 -12.97
CA GLY A 41 0.40 10.17 -12.91
C GLY A 41 -0.53 9.36 -11.99
N HIS A 42 0.01 8.63 -11.02
CA HIS A 42 -0.76 7.94 -9.98
C HIS A 42 -1.06 8.86 -8.79
N LEU A 43 -0.25 9.89 -8.60
CA LEU A 43 -0.51 11.00 -7.68
C LEU A 43 -0.50 12.32 -8.46
N GLU A 44 -1.13 13.31 -7.87
CA GLU A 44 -1.09 14.72 -8.25
C GLU A 44 -0.70 15.55 -7.04
N LEU A 45 -0.08 16.71 -7.28
CA LEU A 45 0.32 17.64 -6.23
C LEU A 45 -0.73 18.75 -6.10
N GLY A 46 -1.45 18.75 -4.98
CA GLY A 46 -2.32 19.85 -4.56
C GLY A 46 -1.58 20.86 -3.69
N LEU A 47 -2.03 22.11 -3.73
CA LEU A 47 -1.63 23.14 -2.79
C LEU A 47 -2.81 23.46 -1.88
N ARG A 48 -2.61 23.34 -0.56
CA ARG A 48 -3.55 23.92 0.41
C ARG A 48 -3.36 25.43 0.51
N ASP A 49 -4.38 26.10 1.03
CA ASP A 49 -4.39 27.55 1.32
C ASP A 49 -3.19 28.02 2.17
N ASN A 50 -2.62 27.12 2.97
CA ASN A 50 -1.43 27.39 3.80
C ASN A 50 -0.08 27.09 3.10
N ARG A 51 -0.08 26.93 1.77
CA ARG A 51 1.11 26.60 0.94
C ARG A 51 1.77 25.26 1.26
N VAL A 52 1.10 24.37 1.99
CA VAL A 52 1.59 23.00 2.19
C VAL A 52 1.27 22.16 0.96
N LYS A 53 2.29 21.49 0.43
CA LYS A 53 2.15 20.50 -0.64
C LYS A 53 1.44 19.27 -0.10
N GLU A 54 0.31 18.93 -0.70
CA GLU A 54 -0.42 17.70 -0.41
C GLU A 54 -0.47 16.84 -1.66
N TYR A 55 -0.30 15.54 -1.47
CA TYR A 55 -0.43 14.55 -2.53
C TYR A 55 -1.89 14.12 -2.57
N VAL A 56 -2.43 14.06 -3.78
CA VAL A 56 -3.79 13.61 -4.07
C VAL A 56 -3.66 12.41 -4.99
N ARG A 57 -4.48 11.40 -4.77
CA ARG A 57 -4.47 10.19 -5.60
C ARG A 57 -5.39 10.38 -6.79
N THR A 58 -4.87 10.09 -7.98
CA THR A 58 -5.64 10.19 -9.22
C THR A 58 -6.52 8.95 -9.42
N PRO A 59 -7.48 8.97 -10.37
CA PRO A 59 -8.18 7.75 -10.78
C PRO A 59 -7.23 6.62 -11.19
N LYS A 60 -6.14 6.94 -11.89
CA LYS A 60 -5.08 5.98 -12.27
C LYS A 60 -4.36 5.41 -11.04
N GLY A 61 -4.15 6.23 -10.01
CA GLY A 61 -3.62 5.78 -8.72
C GLY A 61 -4.57 4.86 -7.97
N GLU A 62 -5.88 5.11 -8.03
CA GLU A 62 -6.88 4.22 -7.45
C GLU A 62 -6.94 2.87 -8.16
N SER A 63 -6.90 2.85 -9.50
CA SER A 63 -6.82 1.59 -10.25
C SER A 63 -5.60 0.76 -9.85
N LEU A 64 -4.42 1.38 -9.77
CA LEU A 64 -3.20 0.68 -9.34
C LEU A 64 -3.34 0.12 -7.92
N ARG A 65 -3.90 0.90 -6.99
CA ARG A 65 -4.17 0.42 -5.62
C ARG A 65 -5.07 -0.81 -5.63
N GLY A 66 -6.16 -0.77 -6.41
CA GLY A 66 -7.11 -1.87 -6.55
C GLY A 66 -6.44 -3.16 -7.02
N PHE A 67 -5.64 -3.07 -8.10
CA PHE A 67 -4.90 -4.23 -8.60
C PHE A 67 -3.93 -4.81 -7.57
N ILE A 68 -3.21 -3.95 -6.83
CA ILE A 68 -2.30 -4.45 -5.78
C ILE A 68 -3.11 -5.12 -4.66
N ALA A 69 -4.26 -4.56 -4.26
CA ALA A 69 -5.13 -5.15 -3.25
C ALA A 69 -5.61 -6.55 -3.66
N GLU A 70 -6.07 -6.72 -4.90
CA GLU A 70 -6.53 -8.01 -5.42
C GLU A 70 -5.42 -9.07 -5.37
N VAL A 71 -4.21 -8.72 -5.78
CA VAL A 71 -3.04 -9.61 -5.69
C VAL A 71 -2.71 -9.95 -4.23
N GLN A 72 -2.81 -8.97 -3.32
CA GLN A 72 -2.57 -9.17 -1.90
C GLN A 72 -3.59 -10.14 -1.29
N ASP A 73 -4.87 -9.98 -1.62
CA ASP A 73 -5.96 -10.84 -1.17
C ASP A 73 -5.80 -12.28 -1.69
N GLU A 74 -5.38 -12.45 -2.95
CA GLU A 74 -5.08 -13.77 -3.52
C GLU A 74 -3.93 -14.46 -2.78
N LEU A 75 -2.83 -13.74 -2.54
CA LEU A 75 -1.66 -14.25 -1.82
C LEU A 75 -2.02 -14.65 -0.38
N ASP A 76 -2.81 -13.83 0.32
CA ASP A 76 -3.26 -14.13 1.66
C ASP A 76 -4.14 -15.38 1.68
N GLY A 77 -5.02 -15.53 0.69
CA GLY A 77 -5.83 -16.74 0.50
C GLY A 77 -4.99 -18.00 0.29
N LEU A 78 -3.93 -17.92 -0.52
CA LEU A 78 -2.99 -19.02 -0.74
C LEU A 78 -2.20 -19.38 0.53
N SER A 79 -1.76 -18.37 1.29
CA SER A 79 -1.04 -18.55 2.55
C SER A 79 -1.89 -19.27 3.58
N ILE A 80 -3.16 -18.86 3.75
CA ILE A 80 -4.12 -19.50 4.66
C ILE A 80 -4.33 -20.97 4.29
N ARG A 81 -4.53 -21.27 3.00
CA ARG A 81 -4.68 -22.66 2.53
C ARG A 81 -3.42 -23.50 2.80
N ALA A 82 -2.25 -22.93 2.57
CA ALA A 82 -0.96 -23.61 2.81
C ALA A 82 -0.67 -23.83 4.30
N MET A 83 -1.18 -22.99 5.20
CA MET A 83 -1.08 -23.20 6.65
C MET A 83 -2.07 -24.26 7.13
N SER A 84 -3.31 -24.23 6.64
CA SER A 84 -4.34 -25.22 6.96
C SER A 84 -3.89 -26.64 6.58
N SER A 85 -3.33 -26.83 5.38
CA SER A 85 -2.82 -28.13 4.93
C SER A 85 -1.68 -28.66 5.81
N ARG A 86 -0.77 -27.79 6.26
CA ARG A 86 0.33 -28.12 7.18
C ARG A 86 -0.17 -28.50 8.58
N LEU A 87 -1.21 -27.84 9.08
CA LEU A 87 -1.81 -28.20 10.38
C LEU A 87 -2.51 -29.57 10.31
N HIS A 88 -3.19 -29.87 9.20
CA HIS A 88 -3.82 -31.18 8.98
C HIS A 88 -2.80 -32.32 8.87
N SER A 89 -1.63 -32.10 8.26
CA SER A 89 -0.58 -33.13 8.17
C SER A 89 0.11 -33.39 9.52
N LEU A 90 0.34 -32.36 10.33
CA LEU A 90 0.90 -32.49 11.68
C LEU A 90 -0.06 -33.21 12.65
N GLY A 91 -1.37 -33.00 12.51
CA GLY A 91 -2.39 -33.72 13.29
C GLY A 91 -2.45 -35.22 12.98
N LYS A 92 -2.07 -35.64 11.77
CA LYS A 92 -1.96 -37.06 11.40
C LYS A 92 -0.70 -37.72 11.98
N LEU A 93 0.41 -36.99 12.07
CA LEU A 93 1.68 -37.48 12.61
C LEU A 93 1.66 -37.70 14.14
N ARG A 94 0.79 -37.02 14.89
CA ARG A 94 0.67 -37.18 16.36
C ARG A 94 -0.24 -38.35 16.81
N LYS A 95 -0.84 -39.09 15.87
CA LYS A 95 -1.74 -40.23 16.16
C LYS A 95 -1.11 -41.60 15.87
N LEU A 96 0.20 -41.65 15.63
CA LEU A 96 1.02 -42.85 15.53
C LEU A 96 1.97 -42.91 16.72
#